data_AF-A0A357MLV7-F1
#
_entry.id   AF-A0A357MLV7-F1
#
_cell.length_a   1.000
_cell.length_b   1.000
_cell.length_c   1.000
_cell.angle_alpha   90.00
_cell.angle_beta   90.00
_cell.angle_gamma   90.00
#
_symmetry.space_group_name_H-M   'P 1'
#
loop_
_entity.id
_entity.type
_entity.pdbx_description
1 polymer ?
#
loop_
_entity_poly.entity_id
_entity_poly.type
_entity_poly.pdbx_seq_one_letter_code
_entity_poly.pdbx_strand_id
1 'polypeptide(L)'
;MHREITHGHLRDQWQRHADRHERRGRYRGAGDDLLFGLGGRDDLYGGAGNDLLDGGNGRDDLYGGAGNDTLDGGNGNDDMYGGSGADTFVFGAGRDTVEGVESEDRIELDADLGVSDFASLMALSRPAEGGDSILFDFGGGHTLLLEDVTGAELSASQFGFDAAPTPPPPAPRRATTP
;
A
#
# COMPACT_ATOMS: atom_id res chain seq x y z
N MET A 1 -20.89 24.98 -14.92
CA MET A 1 -19.52 24.52 -15.20
C MET A 1 -19.08 23.67 -14.02
N HIS A 2 -19.54 22.42 -13.95
CA HIS A 2 -19.01 21.42 -13.04
C HIS A 2 -18.22 20.46 -13.93
N ARG A 3 -16.91 20.41 -13.74
CA ARG A 3 -16.13 19.30 -14.28
C ARG A 3 -16.19 18.21 -13.22
N GLU A 4 -17.04 17.22 -13.47
CA GLU A 4 -16.96 15.93 -12.82
C GLU A 4 -15.61 15.32 -13.19
N ILE A 5 -14.70 15.27 -12.24
CA ILE A 5 -13.55 14.37 -12.30
C ILE A 5 -14.14 13.03 -11.86
N THR A 6 -14.63 12.25 -12.81
CA THR A 6 -15.11 10.90 -12.54
C THR A 6 -13.92 9.98 -12.28
N HIS A 7 -14.03 9.17 -11.23
CA HIS A 7 -13.20 8.05 -10.73
C HIS A 7 -12.59 7.07 -11.77
N GLY A 8 -12.70 7.33 -13.07
CA GLY A 8 -12.00 6.61 -14.14
C GLY A 8 -10.70 7.27 -14.60
N HIS A 9 -10.35 8.47 -14.13
CA HIS A 9 -9.20 9.22 -14.64
C HIS A 9 -7.86 8.82 -14.00
N LEU A 10 -7.87 8.24 -12.79
CA LEU A 10 -6.67 7.67 -12.15
C LEU A 10 -6.35 6.27 -12.71
N ARG A 11 -7.37 5.46 -13.04
CA ARG A 11 -7.24 4.11 -13.64
C ARG A 11 -6.44 4.07 -14.96
N ASP A 12 -6.38 5.20 -15.66
CA ASP A 12 -5.98 5.25 -17.07
C ASP A 12 -4.73 6.12 -17.32
N GLN A 13 -4.25 6.85 -16.30
CA GLN A 13 -3.01 7.61 -16.40
C GLN A 13 -1.76 6.77 -16.08
N TRP A 14 -1.89 5.71 -15.27
CA TRP A 14 -0.72 4.99 -14.72
C TRP A 14 -0.28 3.77 -15.54
N GLN A 15 -1.22 3.00 -16.12
CA GLN A 15 -0.88 1.97 -17.13
C GLN A 15 -0.19 2.58 -18.37
N ARG A 16 -0.43 3.87 -18.66
CA ARG A 16 0.18 4.60 -19.78
C ARG A 16 1.46 5.37 -19.40
N HIS A 17 1.76 5.51 -18.10
CA HIS A 17 2.95 6.21 -17.59
C HIS A 17 4.11 5.28 -17.21
N ALA A 18 3.84 4.01 -16.86
CA ALA A 18 4.88 3.01 -16.57
C ALA A 18 5.90 2.86 -17.73
N ASP A 19 5.48 3.09 -18.97
CA ASP A 19 6.35 3.02 -20.16
C ASP A 19 7.20 4.29 -20.40
N ARG A 20 7.06 5.39 -19.65
CA ARG A 20 7.61 6.71 -20.06
C ARG A 20 8.42 7.52 -19.02
N HIS A 21 8.83 6.96 -17.88
CA HIS A 21 9.55 7.74 -16.84
C HIS A 21 10.90 7.15 -16.37
N GLU A 22 11.89 7.04 -17.28
CA GLU A 22 13.27 6.60 -16.98
C GLU A 22 14.14 7.58 -16.13
N ARG A 23 13.60 8.48 -15.30
CA ARG A 23 14.45 9.55 -14.71
C ARG A 23 14.49 9.73 -13.20
N ARG A 24 13.63 9.14 -12.38
CA ARG A 24 13.70 9.34 -10.90
C ARG A 24 13.30 8.17 -9.99
N GLY A 25 12.47 7.21 -10.42
CA GLY A 25 12.09 6.04 -9.61
C GLY A 25 12.87 4.76 -9.91
N ARG A 26 12.92 3.83 -8.95
CA ARG A 26 13.41 2.45 -9.21
C ARG A 26 12.27 1.65 -9.83
N TYR A 27 12.27 1.55 -11.16
CA TYR A 27 11.32 0.72 -11.89
C TYR A 27 11.83 -0.71 -12.01
N ARG A 28 10.97 -1.66 -11.63
CA ARG A 28 11.10 -3.07 -11.98
C ARG A 28 10.04 -3.47 -13.01
N GLY A 29 10.31 -4.57 -13.67
CA GLY A 29 9.65 -4.97 -14.92
C GLY A 29 8.67 -6.10 -14.66
N ALA A 30 8.85 -7.21 -15.36
CA ALA A 30 8.16 -8.45 -15.02
C ALA A 30 9.05 -9.34 -14.14
N GLY A 31 8.44 -10.09 -13.22
CA GLY A 31 9.09 -10.99 -12.26
C GLY A 31 8.84 -10.55 -10.82
N ASP A 32 9.08 -11.45 -9.87
CA ASP A 32 9.03 -11.13 -8.44
C ASP A 32 10.31 -10.35 -8.06
N ASP A 33 10.16 -9.11 -7.60
CA ASP A 33 11.25 -8.19 -7.34
C ASP A 33 11.34 -7.76 -5.86
N LEU A 34 12.54 -7.33 -5.45
CA LEU A 34 12.80 -6.72 -4.13
C LEU A 34 13.31 -5.29 -4.34
N LEU A 35 12.57 -4.30 -3.83
CA LEU A 35 12.87 -2.88 -3.94
C LEU A 35 13.04 -2.27 -2.55
N PHE A 36 14.07 -1.44 -2.41
CA PHE A 36 14.41 -0.74 -1.16
C PHE A 36 14.70 0.74 -1.47
N GLY A 37 13.91 1.64 -0.88
CA GLY A 37 14.08 3.10 -0.92
C GLY A 37 15.14 3.58 0.08
N LEU A 38 15.17 2.97 1.27
CA LEU A 38 16.07 3.23 2.41
C LEU A 38 15.76 4.53 3.15
N GLY A 39 15.99 5.68 2.51
CA GLY A 39 15.95 6.95 3.19
C GLY A 39 15.89 8.11 2.23
N GLY A 40 14.95 9.01 2.45
CA GLY A 40 14.70 10.15 1.58
C GLY A 40 13.24 10.19 1.13
N ARG A 41 13.04 10.59 -0.12
CA ARG A 41 11.75 10.45 -0.78
C ARG A 41 11.99 9.61 -2.01
N ASP A 42 11.43 8.42 -2.01
CA ASP A 42 11.64 7.41 -3.03
C ASP A 42 10.35 7.09 -3.76
N ASP A 43 10.45 6.89 -5.07
CA ASP A 43 9.36 6.39 -5.90
C ASP A 43 9.69 4.92 -6.27
N LEU A 44 8.94 3.95 -5.74
CA LEU A 44 9.16 2.50 -5.94
C LEU A 44 8.05 1.89 -6.79
N TYR A 45 8.43 1.11 -7.81
CA TYR A 45 7.49 0.48 -8.74
C TYR A 45 7.85 -0.99 -8.94
N GLY A 46 6.99 -1.90 -8.45
CA GLY A 46 7.14 -3.36 -8.56
C GLY A 46 6.95 -3.85 -10.00
N GLY A 47 5.82 -3.51 -10.60
CA GLY A 47 5.54 -3.85 -11.99
C GLY A 47 4.61 -5.05 -12.08
N ALA A 48 5.07 -6.16 -12.65
CA ALA A 48 4.27 -7.38 -12.72
C ALA A 48 5.02 -8.54 -12.06
N GLY A 49 4.41 -9.23 -11.11
CA GLY A 49 5.06 -10.22 -10.26
C GLY A 49 4.54 -10.08 -8.83
N ASN A 50 5.04 -10.92 -7.92
CA ASN A 50 4.79 -10.72 -6.50
C ASN A 50 5.99 -9.98 -5.91
N ASP A 51 5.84 -8.69 -5.73
CA ASP A 51 6.93 -7.79 -5.38
C ASP A 51 6.99 -7.49 -3.89
N LEU A 52 8.17 -7.15 -3.38
CA LEU A 52 8.36 -6.56 -2.06
C LEU A 52 8.97 -5.18 -2.23
N LEU A 53 8.23 -4.17 -1.79
CA LEU A 53 8.64 -2.77 -1.80
C LEU A 53 8.80 -2.29 -0.36
N ASP A 54 9.99 -1.85 0.01
CA ASP A 54 10.32 -1.25 1.31
C ASP A 54 10.77 0.19 1.08
N GLY A 55 9.93 1.16 1.47
CA GLY A 55 10.20 2.60 1.37
C GLY A 55 11.34 3.03 2.28
N GLY A 56 11.30 2.59 3.53
CA GLY A 56 12.34 2.80 4.52
C GLY A 56 12.06 4.04 5.37
N ASN A 57 12.70 5.18 5.10
CA ASN A 57 12.43 6.39 5.85
C ASN A 57 12.14 7.56 4.91
N GLY A 58 11.09 8.30 5.20
CA GLY A 58 10.87 9.65 4.73
C GLY A 58 9.48 9.81 4.12
N ARG A 59 9.37 10.12 2.83
CA ARG A 59 8.05 10.18 2.20
C ARG A 59 8.16 9.44 0.89
N ASP A 60 7.60 8.26 0.85
CA ASP A 60 7.80 7.34 -0.26
C ASP A 60 6.48 7.09 -0.99
N ASP A 61 6.57 6.97 -2.31
CA ASP A 61 5.45 6.65 -3.18
C ASP A 61 5.66 5.19 -3.67
N LEU A 62 4.88 4.24 -3.17
CA LEU A 62 5.03 2.80 -3.45
C LEU A 62 3.90 2.28 -4.34
N TYR A 63 4.28 1.60 -5.43
CA TYR A 63 3.35 1.04 -6.42
C TYR A 63 3.65 -0.44 -6.67
N GLY A 64 2.78 -1.35 -6.24
CA GLY A 64 2.94 -2.79 -6.43
C GLY A 64 2.81 -3.16 -7.91
N GLY A 65 1.61 -2.96 -8.46
CA GLY A 65 1.33 -3.20 -9.87
C GLY A 65 0.43 -4.41 -10.04
N ALA A 66 0.92 -5.47 -10.67
CA ALA A 66 0.14 -6.66 -10.95
C ALA A 66 0.75 -7.90 -10.31
N GLY A 67 0.00 -8.55 -9.42
CA GLY A 67 0.43 -9.71 -8.66
C GLY A 67 0.18 -9.46 -7.18
N ASN A 68 0.64 -10.35 -6.31
CA ASN A 68 0.40 -10.23 -4.88
C ASN A 68 1.61 -9.55 -4.24
N ASP A 69 1.50 -8.26 -4.02
CA ASP A 69 2.61 -7.42 -3.60
C ASP A 69 2.64 -7.20 -2.08
N THR A 70 3.82 -6.92 -1.54
CA THR A 70 4.02 -6.48 -0.16
C THR A 70 4.64 -5.09 -0.19
N LEU A 71 3.89 -4.09 0.29
CA LEU A 71 4.30 -2.70 0.34
C LEU A 71 4.49 -2.29 1.80
N ASP A 72 5.73 -2.01 2.19
CA ASP A 72 6.11 -1.51 3.50
C ASP A 72 6.56 -0.05 3.35
N GLY A 73 5.73 0.89 3.82
CA GLY A 73 6.05 2.32 3.78
C GLY A 73 7.24 2.67 4.69
N GLY A 74 7.41 1.92 5.78
CA GLY A 74 8.39 2.24 6.80
C GLY A 74 8.02 3.49 7.60
N ASN A 75 9.00 4.33 7.88
CA ASN A 75 8.80 5.55 8.66
C ASN A 75 8.48 6.73 7.75
N GLY A 76 7.46 7.50 8.12
CA GLY A 76 7.21 8.81 7.57
C GLY A 76 5.82 8.91 6.96
N ASN A 77 5.67 9.64 5.86
CA ASN A 77 4.35 9.87 5.29
C ASN A 77 4.32 9.27 3.89
N ASP A 78 3.76 8.07 3.77
CA ASP A 78 3.91 7.28 2.56
C ASP A 78 2.59 7.15 1.81
N ASP A 79 2.66 7.18 0.47
CA ASP A 79 1.53 7.03 -0.43
C ASP A 79 1.67 5.65 -1.11
N MET A 80 0.74 4.72 -0.84
CA MET A 80 0.84 3.32 -1.30
C MET A 80 -0.34 2.91 -2.18
N TYR A 81 -0.02 2.16 -3.25
CA TYR A 81 -1.01 1.58 -4.17
C TYR A 81 -0.60 0.15 -4.55
N GLY A 82 -1.39 -0.83 -4.12
CA GLY A 82 -1.14 -2.26 -4.38
C GLY A 82 -1.32 -2.61 -5.85
N GLY A 83 -2.44 -2.19 -6.44
CA GLY A 83 -2.75 -2.44 -7.83
C GLY A 83 -3.71 -3.60 -7.96
N SER A 84 -3.36 -4.63 -8.74
CA SER A 84 -4.22 -5.79 -8.94
C SER A 84 -3.59 -7.03 -8.33
N GLY A 85 -4.33 -7.71 -7.46
CA GLY A 85 -3.87 -8.93 -6.79
C GLY A 85 -4.38 -8.95 -5.36
N ALA A 86 -3.80 -9.82 -4.54
CA ALA A 86 -4.03 -9.79 -3.10
C ALA A 86 -2.79 -9.20 -2.44
N ASP A 87 -2.85 -7.91 -2.12
CA ASP A 87 -1.71 -7.13 -1.68
C ASP A 87 -1.64 -7.04 -0.15
N THR A 88 -0.46 -6.76 0.38
CA THR A 88 -0.21 -6.57 1.80
C THR A 88 0.45 -5.21 2.02
N PHE A 89 -0.26 -4.31 2.69
CA PHE A 89 0.23 -3.00 3.10
C PHE A 89 0.70 -3.06 4.55
N VAL A 90 1.97 -2.78 4.79
CA VAL A 90 2.58 -2.72 6.13
C VAL A 90 2.73 -1.26 6.51
N PHE A 91 2.10 -0.89 7.63
CA PHE A 91 2.11 0.48 8.13
C PHE A 91 3.15 0.64 9.22
N GLY A 92 4.07 1.56 8.99
CA GLY A 92 4.96 2.04 10.02
C GLY A 92 4.47 3.35 10.64
N ALA A 93 5.43 4.16 11.07
CA ALA A 93 5.15 5.35 11.84
C ALA A 93 4.97 6.57 10.94
N GLY A 94 3.75 7.11 10.86
CA GLY A 94 3.52 8.48 10.41
C GLY A 94 2.17 8.63 9.74
N ARG A 95 2.10 9.37 8.63
CA ARG A 95 0.81 9.70 7.98
C ARG A 95 0.74 9.08 6.59
N ASP A 96 0.07 7.94 6.53
CA ASP A 96 0.08 7.11 5.35
C ASP A 96 -1.27 7.15 4.63
N THR A 97 -1.20 7.07 3.32
CA THR A 97 -2.35 7.00 2.41
C THR A 97 -2.30 5.68 1.67
N VAL A 98 -3.41 4.95 1.65
CA VAL A 98 -3.55 3.78 0.77
C VAL A 98 -4.74 3.98 -0.16
N GLU A 99 -4.44 3.82 -1.44
CA GLU A 99 -5.41 3.90 -2.51
C GLU A 99 -5.75 2.50 -3.03
N GLY A 100 -7.03 2.29 -3.37
CA GLY A 100 -7.46 1.11 -4.12
C GLY A 100 -7.48 -0.20 -3.34
N VAL A 101 -7.66 -0.15 -2.02
CA VAL A 101 -7.80 -1.36 -1.19
C VAL A 101 -9.02 -2.16 -1.64
N GLU A 102 -8.80 -3.41 -2.01
CA GLU A 102 -9.84 -4.38 -2.36
C GLU A 102 -10.10 -5.37 -1.20
N SER A 103 -11.06 -6.28 -1.38
CA SER A 103 -11.49 -7.20 -0.31
C SER A 103 -10.47 -8.31 0.00
N GLU A 104 -9.61 -8.58 -0.95
CA GLU A 104 -8.54 -9.57 -0.95
C GLU A 104 -7.28 -9.06 -0.27
N ASP A 105 -7.16 -7.74 -0.10
CA ASP A 105 -5.98 -7.09 0.44
C ASP A 105 -5.89 -7.21 1.97
N ARG A 106 -4.66 -7.05 2.45
CA ARG A 106 -4.31 -7.04 3.86
C ARG A 106 -3.64 -5.74 4.26
N ILE A 107 -4.05 -5.23 5.40
CA ILE A 107 -3.48 -4.08 6.09
C ILE A 107 -2.88 -4.61 7.40
N GLU A 108 -1.57 -4.55 7.51
CA GLU A 108 -0.82 -4.98 8.67
C GLU A 108 -0.37 -3.74 9.45
N LEU A 109 -0.93 -3.56 10.65
CA LEU A 109 -0.64 -2.44 11.53
C LEU A 109 0.46 -2.81 12.53
N ASP A 110 1.45 -1.94 12.68
CA ASP A 110 2.49 -2.12 13.69
C ASP A 110 1.88 -2.10 15.12
N ALA A 111 2.38 -2.99 15.98
CA ALA A 111 2.00 -3.08 17.38
C ALA A 111 2.24 -1.76 18.14
N ASP A 112 3.20 -0.94 17.68
CA ASP A 112 3.53 0.36 18.25
C ASP A 112 2.41 1.41 18.06
N LEU A 113 1.45 1.17 17.16
CA LEU A 113 0.26 2.02 16.99
C LEU A 113 -0.77 1.85 18.12
N GLY A 114 -0.58 0.87 19.01
CA GLY A 114 -1.41 0.70 20.21
C GLY A 114 -2.83 0.19 19.94
N VAL A 115 -3.07 -0.41 18.77
CA VAL A 115 -4.34 -1.02 18.39
C VAL A 115 -4.13 -2.53 18.25
N SER A 116 -4.89 -3.31 19.00
CA SER A 116 -4.73 -4.77 19.06
C SER A 116 -5.88 -5.56 18.45
N ASP A 117 -6.95 -4.88 18.01
CA ASP A 117 -8.13 -5.53 17.47
C ASP A 117 -8.94 -4.59 16.56
N PHE A 118 -9.75 -5.21 15.70
CA PHE A 118 -10.56 -4.51 14.70
C PHE A 118 -11.63 -3.60 15.33
N ALA A 119 -12.18 -3.93 16.50
CA ALA A 119 -13.18 -3.08 17.13
C ALA A 119 -12.55 -1.79 17.66
N SER A 120 -11.37 -1.89 18.26
CA SER A 120 -10.54 -0.77 18.68
C SER A 120 -10.12 0.09 17.50
N LEU A 121 -9.73 -0.51 16.37
CA LEU A 121 -9.42 0.20 15.13
C LEU A 121 -10.63 1.01 14.62
N MET A 122 -11.78 0.34 14.48
CA MET A 122 -12.99 1.00 13.99
C MET A 122 -13.48 2.12 14.91
N ALA A 123 -13.20 2.05 16.22
CA ALA A 123 -13.48 3.14 17.15
C ALA A 123 -12.63 4.40 16.92
N LEU A 124 -11.46 4.26 16.28
CA LEU A 124 -10.59 5.37 15.88
C LEU A 124 -10.98 5.97 14.53
N SER A 125 -11.80 5.27 13.75
CA SER A 125 -12.19 5.72 12.42
C SER A 125 -12.98 7.03 12.46
N ARG A 126 -12.70 7.88 11.49
CA ARG A 126 -13.45 9.10 11.20
C ARG A 126 -13.64 9.20 9.70
N PRO A 127 -14.78 9.73 9.22
CA PRO A 127 -14.92 10.04 7.81
C PRO A 127 -13.85 11.07 7.43
N ALA A 128 -13.11 10.81 6.36
CA ALA A 128 -12.23 11.82 5.79
C ALA A 128 -13.07 12.87 5.03
N GLU A 129 -12.54 14.09 4.90
CA GLU A 129 -13.28 15.12 4.18
C GLU A 129 -13.32 14.79 2.68
N GLY A 130 -14.53 14.70 2.10
CA GLY A 130 -14.72 14.77 0.65
C GLY A 130 -15.16 13.48 -0.08
N GLY A 131 -15.51 12.39 0.60
CA GLY A 131 -15.98 11.19 -0.08
C GLY A 131 -16.20 9.99 0.82
N ASP A 132 -16.03 8.81 0.24
CA ASP A 132 -16.18 7.51 0.88
C ASP A 132 -14.94 7.09 1.70
N SER A 133 -13.87 7.89 1.70
CA SER A 133 -12.60 7.62 2.38
C SER A 133 -12.71 7.62 3.93
N ILE A 134 -11.92 6.76 4.56
CA ILE A 134 -11.87 6.57 6.02
C ILE A 134 -10.49 6.91 6.56
N LEU A 135 -10.46 7.70 7.63
CA LEU A 135 -9.23 8.09 8.34
C LEU A 135 -9.19 7.40 9.71
N PHE A 136 -8.13 6.68 10.00
CA PHE A 136 -7.80 6.18 11.33
C PHE A 136 -6.76 7.10 11.97
N ASP A 137 -7.10 7.66 13.13
CA ASP A 137 -6.21 8.52 13.90
C ASP A 137 -5.74 7.77 15.15
N PHE A 138 -4.50 7.30 15.12
CA PHE A 138 -3.88 6.52 16.21
C PHE A 138 -3.33 7.43 17.33
N GLY A 139 -3.40 8.76 17.17
CA GLY A 139 -2.74 9.71 18.05
C GLY A 139 -1.24 9.79 17.77
N GLY A 140 -0.54 10.65 18.51
CA GLY A 140 0.91 10.86 18.32
C GLY A 140 1.30 11.53 16.99
N GLY A 141 0.33 11.84 16.13
CA GLY A 141 0.55 12.31 14.76
C GLY A 141 0.47 11.21 13.70
N HIS A 142 0.21 9.97 14.09
CA HIS A 142 0.10 8.81 13.21
C HIS A 142 -1.31 8.65 12.69
N THR A 143 -1.46 8.54 11.37
CA THR A 143 -2.76 8.42 10.72
C THR A 143 -2.69 7.50 9.52
N LEU A 144 -3.75 6.72 9.31
CA LEU A 144 -3.95 5.95 8.09
C LEU A 144 -5.20 6.44 7.37
N LEU A 145 -5.04 6.94 6.16
CA LEU A 145 -6.13 7.27 5.25
C LEU A 145 -6.31 6.13 4.24
N LEU A 146 -7.48 5.51 4.20
CA LEU A 146 -7.88 4.62 3.12
C LEU A 146 -8.79 5.40 2.17
N GLU A 147 -8.34 5.61 0.95
CA GLU A 147 -9.10 6.36 -0.06
C GLU A 147 -10.16 5.49 -0.73
N ASP A 148 -11.34 6.08 -0.97
CA ASP A 148 -12.47 5.43 -1.64
C ASP A 148 -12.97 4.14 -0.95
N VAL A 149 -12.75 4.01 0.37
CA VAL A 149 -13.16 2.85 1.18
C VAL A 149 -14.04 3.26 2.33
N THR A 150 -15.29 2.81 2.33
CA THR A 150 -16.21 3.01 3.44
C THR A 150 -15.95 2.02 4.56
N GLY A 151 -16.26 2.42 5.80
CA GLY A 151 -16.16 1.51 6.95
C GLY A 151 -17.05 0.25 6.87
N ALA A 152 -18.02 0.20 5.95
CA ALA A 152 -18.85 -0.99 5.70
C ALA A 152 -18.19 -2.02 4.78
N GLU A 153 -17.20 -1.61 3.98
CA GLU A 153 -16.41 -2.47 3.10
C GLU A 153 -15.25 -3.15 3.86
N LEU A 154 -14.91 -2.62 5.03
CA LEU A 154 -13.87 -3.15 5.89
C LEU A 154 -14.33 -4.35 6.72
N SER A 155 -13.50 -5.38 6.75
CA SER A 155 -13.68 -6.59 7.54
C SER A 155 -12.47 -6.87 8.41
N ALA A 156 -12.70 -7.50 9.57
CA ALA A 156 -11.62 -7.86 10.49
C ALA A 156 -10.56 -8.78 9.86
N SER A 157 -10.90 -9.54 8.80
CA SER A 157 -9.96 -10.39 8.09
C SER A 157 -8.92 -9.61 7.27
N GLN A 158 -9.23 -8.38 6.86
CA GLN A 158 -8.30 -7.52 6.12
C GLN A 158 -7.24 -6.91 7.04
N PHE A 159 -7.42 -6.95 8.37
CA PHE A 159 -6.50 -6.31 9.30
C PHE A 159 -5.70 -7.33 10.11
N GLY A 160 -4.39 -7.12 10.19
CA GLY A 160 -3.52 -7.75 11.17
C GLY A 160 -2.93 -6.72 12.13
N PHE A 161 -2.67 -7.16 13.36
CA PHE A 161 -2.25 -6.32 14.49
C PHE A 161 -0.95 -6.82 15.14
N ASP A 162 -0.20 -7.67 14.43
CA ASP A 162 1.06 -8.26 14.87
C ASP A 162 2.00 -8.31 13.66
N ALA A 163 2.48 -7.13 13.24
CA ALA A 163 3.34 -6.97 12.07
C ALA A 163 4.72 -7.60 12.33
N ALA A 164 4.84 -8.90 12.05
CA ALA A 164 6.06 -9.40 11.44
C ALA A 164 5.79 -9.48 9.94
N PRO A 165 6.53 -8.76 9.08
CA PRO A 165 6.33 -8.86 7.64
C PRO A 165 6.49 -10.33 7.26
N THR A 166 5.43 -10.98 6.80
CA THR A 166 5.55 -12.31 6.24
C THR A 166 6.24 -12.15 4.90
N PRO A 167 7.48 -12.64 4.72
CA PRO A 167 8.14 -12.52 3.43
C PRO A 167 7.28 -13.23 2.37
N PRO A 168 7.24 -12.70 1.13
CA PRO A 168 6.54 -13.35 0.04
C PRO A 168 7.03 -14.80 -0.08
N PRO A 169 6.14 -15.74 -0.47
CA PRO A 169 6.54 -17.13 -0.66
C PRO A 169 7.74 -17.19 -1.61
N PRO A 170 8.79 -17.96 -1.28
CA PRO A 170 9.98 -18.02 -2.13
C PRO A 170 9.59 -18.46 -3.53
N ALA A 171 10.07 -17.74 -4.55
CA ALA A 171 9.81 -18.04 -5.95
C ALA A 171 9.94 -19.56 -6.20
N PRO A 172 9.03 -20.16 -7.01
CA PRO A 172 9.10 -21.60 -7.29
C PRO A 172 10.49 -21.91 -7.82
N ARG A 173 11.21 -22.81 -7.13
CA ARG A 173 12.55 -23.25 -7.55
C ARG A 173 12.44 -23.64 -9.01
N ARG A 174 13.16 -22.94 -9.91
CA ARG A 174 13.32 -23.36 -11.30
C ARG A 174 13.66 -24.84 -11.25
N ALA A 175 12.76 -25.68 -11.74
CA ALA A 175 13.05 -27.09 -11.94
C ALA A 175 14.25 -27.11 -12.89
N THR A 176 15.44 -27.36 -12.35
CA THR A 176 16.60 -27.73 -13.16
C THR A 176 16.21 -29.06 -13.78
N THR A 177 15.67 -29.00 -15.00
CA THR A 177 15.45 -30.20 -15.80
C THR A 177 16.83 -30.85 -15.99
N PRO A 178 16.99 -32.14 -15.65
CA PRO A 178 18.27 -32.83 -15.73
C PRO A 178 18.78 -32.98 -17.18
#